data_AF-A0A9P3CW60-F1
#
_entry.id   AF-A0A9P3CW60-F1
#
_cell.length_a   1.000
_cell.length_b   1.000
_cell.length_c   1.000
_cell.angle_alpha   90.00
_cell.angle_beta   90.00
_cell.angle_gamma   90.00
#
_symmetry.space_group_name_H-M   'P 1'
#
loop_
_entity.id
_entity.type
_entity.pdbx_description
1 polymer ?
#
loop_
_entity_poly.entity_id
_entity_poly.type
_entity_poly.pdbx_seq_one_letter_code
_entity_poly.pdbx_strand_id
1 'polypeptide(L)'
;MTVKHTLHTYGCLHFALIPITPTPTSSASTTTPDNNESPKDKDSNKTLTTFDALWHNPTNVHITTTQFCGKSKCKLLNPRKLRARARHSIDNLDSYLSDAVERYTELGIDYHNIPFHARASMSEEEMCRLAHQQFGIETRDWEDDGFFEKWIELQRRVKRVRGELEDLDEDLIQLVNSCRGLVGEIEGIMQELDSGTKFLEYLWLELWGGFDGVGMEKGKVVDRVERWIFEKWRGRIGGLKDRFYVGDEEEQQ
;
A
#
# COMPACT_ATOMS: atom_id res chain seq x y z
N MET A 1 -27.82 22.36 -43.99
CA MET A 1 -28.02 22.77 -42.58
C MET A 1 -26.85 22.23 -41.77
N THR A 2 -26.13 23.05 -40.99
CA THR A 2 -25.09 22.55 -40.10
C THR A 2 -25.73 21.88 -38.88
N VAL A 3 -25.38 20.61 -38.63
CA VAL A 3 -25.84 19.88 -37.43
C VAL A 3 -25.26 20.58 -36.22
N LYS A 4 -26.12 21.06 -35.32
CA LYS A 4 -25.69 21.70 -34.07
C LYS A 4 -25.27 20.62 -33.09
N HIS A 5 -24.19 20.84 -32.35
CA HIS A 5 -23.68 19.89 -31.36
C HIS A 5 -23.63 20.50 -29.96
N THR A 6 -23.79 19.64 -28.96
CA THR A 6 -23.52 19.94 -27.55
C THR A 6 -22.18 19.32 -27.17
N LEU A 7 -21.30 20.11 -26.56
CA LEU A 7 -20.05 19.61 -25.99
C LEU A 7 -20.32 19.06 -24.59
N HIS A 8 -20.07 17.78 -24.38
CA HIS A 8 -20.04 17.15 -23.06
C HIS A 8 -18.60 16.93 -22.63
N THR A 9 -18.20 17.45 -21.46
CA THR A 9 -16.90 17.18 -20.84
C THR A 9 -17.06 16.31 -19.61
N TYR A 10 -16.23 15.29 -19.47
CA TYR A 10 -16.29 14.27 -18.42
C TYR A 10 -15.20 14.49 -17.37
N GLY A 11 -15.39 13.96 -16.16
CA GLY A 11 -14.41 14.04 -15.06
C GLY A 11 -13.05 13.34 -15.34
N CYS A 12 -12.93 12.58 -16.44
CA CYS A 12 -11.68 11.97 -16.88
C CYS A 12 -11.00 12.70 -18.05
N LEU A 13 -11.20 14.02 -18.16
CA LEU A 13 -10.62 14.89 -19.19
C LEU A 13 -10.91 14.46 -20.64
N HIS A 14 -11.97 13.66 -20.81
CA HIS A 14 -12.50 13.29 -22.11
C HIS A 14 -13.70 14.15 -22.43
N PHE A 15 -14.06 14.22 -23.71
CA PHE A 15 -15.26 14.91 -24.15
C PHE A 15 -15.99 14.13 -25.25
N ALA A 16 -17.24 14.52 -25.49
CA ALA A 16 -18.07 14.05 -26.58
C ALA A 16 -18.87 15.21 -27.17
N LEU A 17 -18.95 15.26 -28.49
CA LEU A 17 -19.88 16.11 -29.22
C LEU A 17 -21.13 15.31 -29.54
N ILE A 18 -22.25 15.73 -28.98
CA ILE A 18 -23.55 15.07 -29.16
C ILE A 18 -24.39 15.92 -30.11
N PRO A 19 -24.83 15.40 -31.26
CA PRO A 19 -25.69 16.14 -32.18
C PRO A 19 -27.04 16.44 -31.52
N ILE A 20 -27.52 17.67 -31.70
CA ILE A 20 -28.83 18.11 -31.24
C ILE A 20 -29.84 17.62 -32.27
N THR A 21 -30.59 16.58 -31.95
CA THR A 21 -31.70 16.12 -32.78
C THR A 21 -32.79 17.19 -32.78
N PRO A 22 -33.16 17.80 -33.92
CA PRO A 22 -34.29 18.70 -33.98
C PRO A 22 -35.56 17.87 -33.68
N THR A 23 -36.33 18.29 -32.67
CA THR A 23 -37.64 17.72 -32.38
C THR A 23 -38.55 18.03 -33.58
N PRO A 24 -39.14 17.03 -34.28
CA PRO A 24 -40.01 17.33 -35.40
C PRO A 24 -41.33 17.89 -34.87
N THR A 25 -41.59 19.17 -35.14
CA THR A 25 -42.91 19.77 -34.96
C THR A 25 -43.86 19.11 -35.96
N SER A 26 -44.85 18.39 -35.43
CA SER A 26 -45.87 17.72 -36.23
C SER A 26 -46.74 18.75 -36.96
N SER A 27 -46.72 18.73 -38.28
CA SER A 27 -47.82 19.26 -39.10
C SER A 27 -48.11 18.26 -40.21
N ALA A 28 -49.28 17.65 -40.11
CA ALA A 28 -49.83 16.72 -41.07
C ALA A 28 -49.98 17.36 -42.46
N SER A 29 -49.66 16.60 -43.52
CA SER A 29 -50.50 16.46 -44.72
C SER A 29 -49.94 15.39 -45.65
N THR A 30 -50.86 14.52 -46.06
CA THR A 30 -50.79 13.45 -47.07
C THR A 30 -50.21 13.88 -48.42
N THR A 31 -49.26 13.09 -48.94
CA THR A 31 -49.36 12.36 -50.24
C THR A 31 -48.09 11.52 -50.47
N THR A 32 -48.24 10.24 -50.80
CA THR A 32 -47.21 9.47 -51.50
C THR A 32 -47.19 9.88 -52.97
N PRO A 33 -46.00 9.95 -53.59
CA PRO A 33 -45.67 8.89 -54.56
C PRO A 33 -44.20 8.40 -54.50
N ASP A 34 -44.03 7.19 -55.02
CA ASP A 34 -42.78 6.47 -55.24
C ASP A 34 -41.67 7.29 -55.94
N ASN A 35 -40.43 7.15 -55.46
CA ASN A 35 -39.30 6.55 -56.19
C ASN A 35 -37.94 6.91 -55.55
N ASN A 36 -37.08 5.89 -55.45
CA ASN A 36 -35.63 5.93 -55.45
C ASN A 36 -34.92 7.26 -55.12
N GLU A 37 -34.45 7.38 -53.89
CA GLU A 37 -33.05 7.61 -53.54
C GLU A 37 -32.96 7.64 -52.01
N SER A 38 -32.26 6.69 -51.40
CA SER A 38 -31.83 6.84 -50.01
C SER A 38 -30.81 7.97 -49.94
N PRO A 39 -31.07 9.10 -49.27
CA PRO A 39 -30.01 10.03 -48.96
C PRO A 39 -29.06 9.31 -47.99
N LYS A 40 -27.80 9.16 -48.41
CA LYS A 40 -26.70 8.68 -47.58
C LYS A 40 -26.38 9.70 -46.48
N ASP A 41 -27.27 9.90 -45.52
CA ASP A 41 -26.99 10.67 -44.30
C ASP A 41 -26.81 9.71 -43.11
N LYS A 42 -25.78 8.86 -43.18
CA LYS A 42 -25.44 7.94 -42.07
C LYS A 42 -24.47 8.53 -41.05
N ASP A 43 -23.92 9.72 -41.28
CA ASP A 43 -22.88 10.31 -40.42
C ASP A 43 -23.38 11.44 -39.50
N SER A 44 -24.58 11.99 -39.70
CA SER A 44 -25.08 13.17 -38.96
C SER A 44 -25.45 12.90 -37.50
N ASN A 45 -25.61 11.63 -37.10
CA ASN A 45 -25.97 11.23 -35.73
C ASN A 45 -24.79 10.63 -34.93
N LYS A 46 -23.56 10.73 -35.44
CA LYS A 46 -22.41 10.12 -34.79
C LYS A 46 -21.89 10.99 -33.65
N THR A 47 -21.72 10.42 -32.47
CA THR A 47 -20.99 11.07 -31.37
C THR A 47 -19.53 11.22 -31.77
N LEU A 48 -19.03 12.46 -31.79
CA LEU A 48 -17.64 12.77 -32.16
C LEU A 48 -16.80 12.97 -30.89
N THR A 49 -15.57 12.45 -30.89
CA THR A 49 -14.70 12.44 -29.68
C THR A 49 -13.25 12.84 -29.96
N THR A 50 -12.97 13.42 -31.14
CA THR A 50 -11.64 13.86 -31.56
C THR A 50 -11.52 15.39 -31.46
N PHE A 51 -10.31 15.88 -31.16
CA PHE A 51 -10.04 17.32 -31.13
C PHE A 51 -10.27 18.00 -32.48
N ASP A 52 -9.96 17.29 -33.58
CA ASP A 52 -10.24 17.75 -34.94
C ASP A 52 -11.74 18.02 -35.16
N ALA A 53 -12.61 17.15 -34.63
CA ALA A 53 -14.05 17.37 -34.69
C ALA A 53 -14.52 18.59 -33.90
N LEU A 54 -13.85 18.94 -32.79
CA LEU A 54 -14.15 20.12 -31.99
C LEU A 54 -13.86 21.42 -32.76
N TRP A 55 -12.82 21.41 -33.59
CA TRP A 55 -12.44 22.56 -34.41
C TRP A 55 -13.42 22.78 -35.58
N HIS A 56 -13.90 21.69 -36.17
CA HIS A 56 -14.74 21.72 -37.37
C HIS A 56 -16.25 21.71 -37.10
N ASN A 57 -16.70 21.44 -35.88
CA ASN A 57 -18.11 21.42 -35.50
C ASN A 57 -18.40 22.46 -34.40
N PRO A 58 -19.02 23.60 -34.73
CA PRO A 58 -19.34 24.62 -33.73
C PRO A 58 -20.30 24.07 -32.67
N THR A 59 -20.01 24.38 -31.41
CA THR A 59 -20.82 23.99 -30.24
C THR A 59 -21.45 25.21 -29.62
N ASN A 60 -22.73 25.12 -29.32
CA ASN A 60 -23.50 26.26 -28.80
C ASN A 60 -23.85 26.07 -27.32
N VAL A 61 -23.64 24.85 -26.81
CA VAL A 61 -23.95 24.43 -25.45
C VAL A 61 -22.80 23.57 -24.97
N HIS A 62 -22.27 23.89 -23.79
CA HIS A 62 -21.25 23.12 -23.09
C HIS A 62 -21.82 22.60 -21.78
N ILE A 63 -21.77 21.28 -21.60
CA ILE A 63 -22.21 20.56 -20.41
C ILE A 63 -20.98 19.91 -19.78
N THR A 64 -20.72 20.25 -18.53
CA THR A 64 -19.68 19.62 -17.71
C THR A 64 -20.32 18.62 -16.78
N THR A 65 -19.79 17.40 -16.73
CA THR A 65 -20.27 16.34 -15.84
C THR A 65 -19.12 15.71 -15.07
N THR A 66 -19.39 15.39 -13.80
CA THR A 66 -18.50 14.61 -12.94
C THR A 66 -18.49 13.12 -13.29
N GLN A 67 -19.35 12.69 -14.23
CA GLN A 67 -19.40 11.31 -14.70
C GLN A 67 -18.22 10.99 -15.62
N PHE A 68 -17.81 9.73 -15.63
CA PHE A 68 -16.69 9.21 -16.42
C PHE A 68 -17.18 8.69 -17.78
N CYS A 69 -16.37 8.82 -18.82
CA CYS A 69 -16.74 8.45 -20.20
C CYS A 69 -16.90 6.94 -20.46
N GLY A 70 -16.76 6.08 -19.44
CA GLY A 70 -16.94 4.62 -19.56
C GLY A 70 -15.80 3.84 -20.24
N LYS A 71 -14.82 4.52 -20.87
CA LYS A 71 -13.64 3.87 -21.47
C LYS A 71 -12.86 3.08 -20.42
N SER A 72 -12.35 1.89 -20.79
CA SER A 72 -11.62 0.99 -19.87
C SER A 72 -10.43 1.66 -19.18
N LYS A 73 -9.65 2.47 -19.90
CA LYS A 73 -8.53 3.25 -19.37
C LYS A 73 -8.99 4.30 -18.34
N CYS A 74 -10.19 4.84 -18.48
CA CYS A 74 -10.77 5.83 -17.57
C CYS A 74 -11.51 5.21 -16.38
N LYS A 75 -11.82 3.90 -16.42
CA LYS A 75 -12.37 3.17 -15.26
C LYS A 75 -11.41 3.16 -14.07
N LEU A 76 -10.10 3.27 -14.34
CA LEU A 76 -9.06 3.37 -13.32
C LEU A 76 -9.10 4.70 -12.56
N LEU A 77 -9.65 5.76 -13.17
CA LEU A 77 -9.82 7.08 -12.58
C LEU A 77 -11.16 7.24 -11.84
N ASN A 78 -12.00 6.20 -11.79
CA ASN A 78 -13.27 6.26 -11.08
C ASN A 78 -13.00 6.40 -9.56
N PRO A 79 -13.43 7.50 -8.91
CA PRO A 79 -13.14 7.77 -7.51
C PRO A 79 -13.68 6.68 -6.59
N ARG A 80 -14.85 6.09 -6.86
CA ARG A 80 -15.37 4.98 -6.06
C ARG A 80 -14.48 3.75 -6.09
N LYS A 81 -13.93 3.42 -7.28
CA LYS A 81 -12.99 2.30 -7.43
C LYS A 81 -11.59 2.61 -6.89
N LEU A 82 -11.18 3.87 -6.91
CA LEU A 82 -9.94 4.31 -6.29
C LEU A 82 -10.04 4.25 -4.77
N ARG A 83 -11.12 4.78 -4.17
CA ARG A 83 -11.44 4.66 -2.73
C ARG A 83 -11.46 3.22 -2.27
N ALA A 84 -12.17 2.34 -2.99
CA ALA A 84 -12.23 0.92 -2.64
C ALA A 84 -10.84 0.26 -2.67
N ARG A 85 -9.99 0.61 -3.64
CA ARG A 85 -8.60 0.11 -3.73
C ARG A 85 -7.69 0.69 -2.65
N ALA A 86 -7.87 1.97 -2.30
CA ALA A 86 -7.13 2.62 -1.21
C ALA A 86 -7.49 1.97 0.13
N ARG A 87 -8.79 1.78 0.42
CA ARG A 87 -9.27 1.05 1.62
C ARG A 87 -8.66 -0.33 1.73
N HIS A 88 -8.81 -1.15 0.68
CA HIS A 88 -8.21 -2.48 0.65
C HIS A 88 -6.67 -2.44 0.82
N SER A 89 -5.99 -1.41 0.29
CA SER A 89 -4.54 -1.29 0.47
C SER A 89 -4.18 -0.96 1.92
N ILE A 90 -4.99 -0.17 2.62
CA ILE A 90 -4.81 0.14 4.05
C ILE A 90 -5.07 -1.10 4.89
N ASP A 91 -6.17 -1.82 4.64
CA ASP A 91 -6.49 -3.05 5.36
C ASP A 91 -5.34 -4.07 5.24
N ASN A 92 -4.74 -4.17 4.05
CA ASN A 92 -3.55 -5.00 3.83
C ASN A 92 -2.31 -4.50 4.59
N LEU A 93 -2.10 -3.18 4.68
CA LEU A 93 -0.98 -2.60 5.42
C LEU A 93 -1.15 -2.82 6.93
N ASP A 94 -2.37 -2.75 7.44
CA ASP A 94 -2.66 -3.03 8.85
C ASP A 94 -2.44 -4.49 9.20
N SER A 95 -2.91 -5.42 8.34
CA SER A 95 -2.61 -6.85 8.49
C SER A 95 -1.11 -7.08 8.48
N TYR A 96 -0.39 -6.49 7.52
CA TYR A 96 1.07 -6.61 7.43
C TYR A 96 1.77 -6.10 8.69
N LEU A 97 1.36 -4.94 9.22
CA LEU A 97 1.93 -4.39 10.45
C LEU A 97 1.67 -5.31 11.65
N SER A 98 0.51 -5.96 11.73
CA SER A 98 0.27 -6.96 12.78
C SER A 98 1.19 -8.17 12.62
N ASP A 99 1.20 -8.76 11.42
CA ASP A 99 1.93 -10.00 11.11
C ASP A 99 3.45 -9.81 11.24
N ALA A 100 3.98 -8.66 10.84
CA ALA A 100 5.41 -8.39 10.90
C ALA A 100 5.91 -8.14 12.34
N VAL A 101 5.06 -7.65 13.27
CA VAL A 101 5.41 -7.60 14.70
C VAL A 101 5.54 -9.01 15.28
N GLU A 102 4.59 -9.88 14.96
CA GLU A 102 4.62 -11.27 15.41
C GLU A 102 5.88 -11.97 14.90
N ARG A 103 6.14 -11.85 13.59
CA ARG A 103 7.34 -12.43 12.98
C ARG A 103 8.64 -11.86 13.54
N TYR A 104 8.73 -10.56 13.79
CA TYR A 104 9.93 -9.96 14.40
C TYR A 104 10.15 -10.50 15.82
N THR A 105 9.06 -10.68 16.57
CA THR A 105 9.11 -11.26 17.92
C THR A 105 9.56 -12.72 17.89
N GLU A 106 9.04 -13.52 16.95
CA GLU A 106 9.45 -14.91 16.75
C GLU A 106 10.94 -15.01 16.44
N LEU A 107 11.44 -14.21 15.49
CA LEU A 107 12.87 -14.19 15.14
C LEU A 107 13.77 -13.85 16.34
N GLY A 108 13.34 -12.91 17.19
CA GLY A 108 14.08 -12.59 18.41
C GLY A 108 14.04 -13.71 19.45
N ILE A 109 12.91 -14.43 19.58
CA ILE A 109 12.82 -15.63 20.42
C ILE A 109 13.78 -16.70 19.91
N ASP A 110 13.76 -16.99 18.61
CA ASP A 110 14.63 -17.97 17.98
C ASP A 110 16.11 -17.63 18.18
N TYR A 111 16.47 -16.35 18.00
CA TYR A 111 17.80 -15.85 18.30
C TYR A 111 18.18 -16.07 19.77
N HIS A 112 17.28 -15.83 20.73
CA HIS A 112 17.56 -16.02 22.15
C HIS A 112 17.57 -17.48 22.62
N ASN A 113 16.97 -18.40 21.86
CA ASN A 113 17.07 -19.84 22.10
C ASN A 113 18.47 -20.39 21.79
N ILE A 114 19.27 -19.66 21.00
CA ILE A 114 20.65 -20.00 20.72
C ILE A 114 21.52 -19.62 21.95
N PRO A 115 22.33 -20.55 22.50
CA PRO A 115 23.16 -20.25 23.67
C PRO A 115 24.06 -19.03 23.48
N PHE A 116 24.21 -18.22 24.52
CA PHE A 116 24.93 -16.95 24.48
C PHE A 116 26.36 -17.08 24.02
N HIS A 117 27.05 -18.15 24.45
CA HIS A 117 28.41 -18.40 23.99
C HIS A 117 28.49 -18.59 22.47
N ALA A 118 27.47 -19.18 21.85
CA ALA A 118 27.36 -19.37 20.39
C ALA A 118 27.20 -18.05 19.68
N ARG A 119 26.25 -17.25 20.16
CA ARG A 119 26.04 -15.89 19.66
C ARG A 119 27.30 -15.04 19.81
N ALA A 120 27.96 -15.10 20.96
CA ALA A 120 29.18 -14.33 21.22
C ALA A 120 30.34 -14.75 20.31
N SER A 121 30.51 -16.04 20.04
CA SER A 121 31.57 -16.54 19.14
C SER A 121 31.44 -16.09 17.69
N MET A 122 30.25 -15.64 17.29
CA MET A 122 29.93 -15.19 15.92
C MET A 122 29.70 -13.68 15.85
N SER A 123 30.09 -12.93 16.88
CA SER A 123 29.85 -11.48 16.96
C SER A 123 30.54 -10.67 15.86
N GLU A 124 31.58 -11.20 15.23
CA GLU A 124 32.30 -10.57 14.12
C GLU A 124 31.80 -11.02 12.73
N GLU A 125 30.89 -12.00 12.66
CA GLU A 125 30.37 -12.52 11.39
C GLU A 125 29.37 -11.54 10.76
N GLU A 126 29.62 -11.15 9.50
CA GLU A 126 28.82 -10.14 8.82
C GLU A 126 27.36 -10.55 8.66
N MET A 127 27.10 -11.83 8.39
CA MET A 127 25.74 -12.36 8.25
C MET A 127 24.93 -12.29 9.56
N CYS A 128 25.60 -12.28 10.71
CA CYS A 128 24.96 -12.24 12.03
C CYS A 128 24.84 -10.82 12.59
N ARG A 129 25.57 -9.86 12.02
CA ARG A 129 25.69 -8.48 12.50
C ARG A 129 24.34 -7.84 12.80
N LEU A 130 23.38 -7.94 11.88
CA LEU A 130 22.07 -7.31 12.03
C LEU A 130 21.25 -7.98 13.14
N ALA A 131 21.27 -9.31 13.24
CA ALA A 131 20.60 -10.04 14.32
C ALA A 131 21.22 -9.71 15.69
N HIS A 132 22.55 -9.58 15.77
CA HIS A 132 23.23 -9.14 16.99
C HIS A 132 22.88 -7.70 17.38
N GLN A 133 22.80 -6.79 16.41
CA GLN A 133 22.40 -5.40 16.64
C GLN A 133 20.95 -5.31 17.15
N GLN A 134 20.03 -6.04 16.52
CA GLN A 134 18.59 -5.93 16.78
C GLN A 134 18.14 -6.70 18.02
N PHE A 135 18.65 -7.91 18.22
CA PHE A 135 18.24 -8.81 19.31
C PHE A 135 19.28 -8.91 20.43
N GLY A 136 20.45 -8.28 20.27
CA GLY A 136 21.45 -8.16 21.33
C GLY A 136 21.09 -7.10 22.39
N ILE A 137 22.07 -6.79 23.24
CA ILE A 137 21.95 -5.77 24.29
C ILE A 137 22.40 -4.40 23.77
N GLU A 138 22.17 -4.09 22.50
CA GLU A 138 22.38 -2.72 22.06
C GLU A 138 21.15 -1.91 22.50
N THR A 139 21.32 -1.10 23.55
CA THR A 139 20.29 -0.17 24.00
C THR A 139 20.37 1.07 23.11
N ARG A 140 19.60 1.06 22.02
CA ARG A 140 19.39 2.21 21.16
C ARG A 140 17.95 2.70 21.28
N ASP A 141 17.77 4.03 21.23
CA ASP A 141 16.45 4.62 21.10
C ASP A 141 15.79 4.14 19.81
N TRP A 142 14.47 4.02 19.82
CA TRP A 142 13.74 3.35 18.74
C TRP A 142 13.75 4.16 17.45
N GLU A 143 13.86 5.48 17.57
CA GLU A 143 13.96 6.38 16.43
C GLU A 143 15.34 6.29 15.76
N ASP A 144 16.36 5.83 16.48
CA ASP A 144 17.73 5.65 15.97
C ASP A 144 17.99 4.19 15.52
N ASP A 145 17.01 3.31 15.72
CA ASP A 145 17.05 1.93 15.28
C ASP A 145 16.49 1.82 13.85
N GLY A 146 17.33 1.42 12.90
CA GLY A 146 16.97 1.41 11.48
C GLY A 146 15.77 0.51 11.12
N PHE A 147 15.43 -0.49 11.94
CA PHE A 147 14.18 -1.25 11.74
C PHE A 147 12.96 -0.44 12.22
N PHE A 148 13.02 0.07 13.46
CA PHE A 148 11.91 0.80 14.05
C PHE A 148 11.69 2.18 13.40
N GLU A 149 12.73 2.85 12.91
CA GLU A 149 12.61 4.09 12.14
C GLU A 149 11.66 3.91 10.94
N LYS A 150 11.89 2.86 10.14
CA LYS A 150 11.08 2.53 8.96
C LYS A 150 9.67 2.12 9.33
N TRP A 151 9.54 1.37 10.42
CA TRP A 151 8.26 0.96 10.97
C TRP A 151 7.40 2.15 11.40
N ILE A 152 7.98 3.04 12.19
CA ILE A 152 7.34 4.27 12.69
C ILE A 152 6.89 5.14 11.52
N GLU A 153 7.77 5.30 10.52
CA GLU A 153 7.44 6.06 9.33
C GLU A 153 6.29 5.43 8.53
N LEU A 154 6.27 4.09 8.39
CA LEU A 154 5.16 3.40 7.74
C LEU A 154 3.83 3.64 8.49
N GLN A 155 3.82 3.52 9.81
CA GLN A 155 2.62 3.78 10.62
C GLN A 155 2.13 5.23 10.50
N ARG A 156 3.04 6.21 10.55
CA ARG A 156 2.70 7.63 10.35
C ARG A 156 2.06 7.86 8.98
N ARG A 157 2.60 7.25 7.93
CA ARG A 157 2.04 7.36 6.58
C ARG A 157 0.69 6.66 6.46
N VAL A 158 0.52 5.47 7.02
CA VAL A 158 -0.78 4.77 7.05
C VAL A 158 -1.84 5.62 7.76
N LYS A 159 -1.51 6.21 8.92
CA LYS A 159 -2.41 7.13 9.64
C LYS A 159 -2.81 8.33 8.76
N ARG A 160 -1.85 8.89 8.02
CA ARG A 160 -2.11 9.98 7.07
C ARG A 160 -3.02 9.55 5.92
N VAL A 161 -2.77 8.39 5.31
CA VAL A 161 -3.63 7.82 4.25
C VAL A 161 -5.07 7.64 4.75
N ARG A 162 -5.26 7.20 6.00
CA ARG A 162 -6.59 7.08 6.61
C ARG A 162 -7.29 8.44 6.73
N GLY A 163 -6.58 9.47 7.18
CA GLY A 163 -7.13 10.82 7.34
C GLY A 163 -7.50 11.49 6.01
N GLU A 164 -6.74 11.22 4.95
CA GLU A 164 -6.93 11.83 3.62
C GLU A 164 -7.82 10.99 2.68
N LEU A 165 -8.37 9.87 3.15
CA LEU A 165 -9.10 8.91 2.32
C LEU A 165 -10.38 9.47 1.65
N GLU A 166 -10.95 10.51 2.24
CA GLU A 166 -12.13 11.20 1.71
C GLU A 166 -11.77 12.05 0.49
N ASP A 167 -10.57 12.64 0.49
CA ASP A 167 -10.04 13.53 -0.54
C ASP A 167 -9.07 12.76 -1.45
N LEU A 168 -9.63 11.99 -2.37
CA LEU A 168 -8.86 11.27 -3.38
C LEU A 168 -8.21 12.23 -4.39
N ASP A 169 -6.95 12.57 -4.16
CA ASP A 169 -6.10 13.32 -5.08
C ASP A 169 -4.87 12.52 -5.53
N GLU A 170 -4.00 13.16 -6.33
CA GLU A 170 -2.74 12.56 -6.78
C GLU A 170 -1.75 12.34 -5.62
N ASP A 171 -1.83 13.16 -4.57
CA ASP A 171 -0.96 13.09 -3.41
C ASP A 171 -1.24 11.82 -2.59
N LEU A 172 -2.51 11.44 -2.44
CA LEU A 172 -2.90 10.19 -1.78
C LEU A 172 -2.38 8.95 -2.52
N ILE A 173 -2.35 8.97 -3.86
CA ILE A 173 -1.79 7.86 -4.66
C ILE A 173 -0.28 7.74 -4.43
N GLN A 174 0.44 8.86 -4.41
CA GLN A 174 1.87 8.88 -4.11
C GLN A 174 2.13 8.38 -2.69
N LEU A 175 1.32 8.78 -1.72
CA LEU A 175 1.43 8.37 -0.34
C LEU A 175 1.24 6.85 -0.17
N VAL A 176 0.25 6.24 -0.83
CA VAL A 176 0.04 4.78 -0.81
C VAL A 176 1.22 4.04 -1.45
N ASN A 177 1.74 4.51 -2.57
CA ASN A 177 2.93 3.90 -3.19
C ASN A 177 4.16 4.02 -2.30
N SER A 178 4.29 5.14 -1.59
CA SER A 178 5.34 5.38 -0.61
C SER A 178 5.28 4.38 0.55
N CYS A 179 4.07 4.04 1.03
CA CYS A 179 3.88 2.99 2.04
C CYS A 179 4.35 1.62 1.53
N ARG A 180 4.06 1.27 0.27
CA ARG A 180 4.55 0.01 -0.34
C ARG A 180 6.07 -0.06 -0.42
N GLY A 181 6.74 1.06 -0.71
CA GLY A 181 8.20 1.14 -0.68
C GLY A 181 8.76 0.80 0.69
N LEU A 182 8.19 1.39 1.75
CA LEU A 182 8.59 1.10 3.13
C LEU A 182 8.34 -0.36 3.54
N VAL A 183 7.22 -0.95 3.11
CA VAL A 183 6.97 -2.39 3.31
C VAL A 183 8.10 -3.23 2.73
N GLY A 184 8.53 -2.95 1.49
CA GLY A 184 9.63 -3.67 0.87
C GLY A 184 10.97 -3.50 1.62
N GLU A 185 11.23 -2.31 2.16
CA GLU A 185 12.42 -2.07 3.01
C GLU A 185 12.37 -2.88 4.31
N ILE A 186 11.20 -2.91 4.98
CA ILE A 186 11.00 -3.70 6.21
C ILE A 186 11.13 -5.20 5.91
N GLU A 187 10.55 -5.70 4.82
CA GLU A 187 10.69 -7.09 4.39
C GLU A 187 12.14 -7.48 4.13
N GLY A 188 12.92 -6.59 3.50
CA GLY A 188 14.36 -6.79 3.29
C GLY A 188 15.11 -6.97 4.61
N ILE A 189 14.87 -6.07 5.58
CA ILE A 189 15.47 -6.17 6.92
C ILE A 189 15.06 -7.47 7.62
N MET A 190 13.78 -7.84 7.54
CA MET A 190 13.26 -9.08 8.13
C MET A 190 13.90 -10.33 7.51
N GLN A 191 14.17 -10.31 6.21
CA GLN A 191 14.84 -11.41 5.53
C GLN A 191 16.31 -11.52 5.92
N GLU A 192 17.01 -10.41 6.10
CA GLU A 192 18.37 -10.39 6.63
C GLU A 192 18.44 -10.93 8.07
N LEU A 193 17.49 -10.52 8.92
CA LEU A 193 17.37 -11.03 10.30
C LEU A 193 17.11 -12.53 10.35
N ASP A 194 16.18 -13.04 9.53
CA ASP A 194 15.89 -14.46 9.41
C ASP A 194 17.12 -15.25 8.94
N SER A 195 17.82 -14.74 7.93
CA SER A 195 19.01 -15.39 7.38
C SER A 195 20.14 -15.45 8.41
N GLY A 196 20.41 -14.35 9.12
CA GLY A 196 21.42 -14.31 10.18
C GLY A 196 21.08 -15.23 11.35
N THR A 197 19.82 -15.28 11.76
CA THR A 197 19.35 -16.14 12.86
C THR A 197 19.47 -17.62 12.49
N LYS A 198 19.03 -18.01 11.29
CA LYS A 198 19.19 -19.39 10.79
C LYS A 198 20.63 -19.80 10.62
N PHE A 199 21.49 -18.89 10.18
CA PHE A 199 22.92 -19.17 10.05
C PHE A 199 23.55 -19.42 11.43
N LEU A 200 23.22 -18.61 12.44
CA LEU A 200 23.65 -18.83 13.82
C LEU A 200 23.17 -20.19 14.37
N GLU A 201 21.90 -20.54 14.13
CA GLU A 201 21.33 -21.81 14.57
C GLU A 201 22.02 -23.00 13.89
N TYR A 202 22.20 -22.95 12.58
CA TYR A 202 22.90 -23.97 11.81
C TYR A 202 24.32 -24.20 12.34
N LEU A 203 25.07 -23.12 12.56
CA LEU A 203 26.44 -23.21 13.08
C LEU A 203 26.48 -23.73 14.51
N TRP A 204 25.54 -23.34 15.37
CA TRP A 204 25.42 -23.90 16.72
C TRP A 204 25.22 -25.42 16.67
N LEU A 205 24.32 -25.89 15.80
CA LEU A 205 24.04 -27.33 15.65
C LEU A 205 25.24 -28.08 15.06
N GLU A 206 25.90 -27.52 14.05
CA GLU A 206 27.00 -28.18 13.34
C GLU A 206 28.31 -28.17 14.13
N LEU A 207 28.70 -27.01 14.67
CA LEU A 207 29.98 -26.86 15.36
C LEU A 207 29.96 -27.50 16.75
N TRP A 208 28.84 -27.35 17.47
CA TRP A 208 28.76 -27.71 18.89
C TRP A 208 27.79 -28.87 19.15
N GLY A 209 27.34 -29.53 18.08
CA GLY A 209 26.65 -30.81 18.12
C GLY A 209 25.27 -30.77 18.78
N GLY A 210 24.67 -29.58 18.92
CA GLY A 210 23.40 -29.39 19.62
C GLY A 210 23.44 -29.86 21.09
N PHE A 211 24.62 -29.90 21.71
CA PHE A 211 24.78 -30.54 23.02
C PHE A 211 24.37 -29.60 24.16
N ASP A 212 23.30 -29.95 24.87
CA ASP A 212 22.79 -29.35 26.13
C ASP A 212 23.77 -29.47 27.34
N GLY A 213 25.05 -29.75 27.08
CA GLY A 213 25.98 -30.34 28.06
C GLY A 213 27.06 -29.42 28.64
N VAL A 214 26.99 -28.10 28.48
CA VAL A 214 27.96 -27.19 29.13
C VAL A 214 27.53 -26.88 30.57
N GLY A 215 27.69 -27.89 31.44
CA GLY A 215 28.08 -27.73 32.84
C GLY A 215 27.03 -27.17 33.81
N MET A 216 26.34 -28.08 34.50
CA MET A 216 25.41 -27.85 35.61
C MET A 216 25.96 -27.01 36.80
N GLU A 217 27.23 -26.59 36.80
CA GLU A 217 27.80 -25.69 37.81
C GLU A 217 28.32 -24.34 37.26
N LYS A 218 28.55 -24.21 35.95
CA LYS A 218 28.81 -22.92 35.26
C LYS A 218 27.51 -22.22 34.80
N GLY A 219 26.40 -22.97 34.74
CA GLY A 219 25.10 -22.52 34.24
C GLY A 219 24.48 -21.35 34.99
N LYS A 220 24.60 -21.22 36.32
CA LYS A 220 23.80 -20.22 37.07
C LYS A 220 24.07 -18.75 36.71
N VAL A 221 25.30 -18.40 36.32
CA VAL A 221 25.65 -17.02 35.93
C VAL A 221 25.36 -16.77 34.46
N VAL A 222 25.69 -17.73 33.59
CA VAL A 222 25.38 -17.65 32.16
C VAL A 222 23.87 -17.63 31.95
N ASP A 223 23.11 -18.52 32.62
CA ASP A 223 21.64 -18.53 32.60
C ASP A 223 21.05 -17.23 33.16
N ARG A 224 21.70 -16.61 34.17
CA ARG A 224 21.23 -15.34 34.74
C ARG A 224 21.47 -14.18 33.79
N VAL A 225 22.63 -14.13 33.13
CA VAL A 225 22.96 -13.12 32.13
C VAL A 225 22.08 -13.30 30.90
N GLU A 226 21.96 -14.53 30.37
CA GLU A 226 21.05 -14.86 29.26
C GLU A 226 19.61 -14.47 29.54
N ARG A 227 19.09 -14.85 30.72
CA ARG A 227 17.75 -14.47 31.15
C ARG A 227 17.59 -12.97 31.27
N TRP A 228 18.57 -12.28 31.85
CA TRP A 228 18.54 -10.82 31.96
C TRP A 228 18.54 -10.14 30.59
N ILE A 229 19.34 -10.63 29.63
CA ILE A 229 19.38 -10.15 28.25
C ILE A 229 18.01 -10.34 27.58
N PHE A 230 17.46 -11.55 27.67
CA PHE A 230 16.15 -11.87 27.12
C PHE A 230 15.04 -11.04 27.75
N GLU A 231 15.04 -10.85 29.08
CA GLU A 231 14.07 -10.00 29.79
C GLU A 231 14.21 -8.53 29.39
N LYS A 232 15.43 -8.03 29.18
CA LYS A 232 15.68 -6.66 28.71
C LYS A 232 15.18 -6.46 27.28
N TRP A 233 15.50 -7.37 26.38
CA TRP A 233 14.99 -7.35 25.01
C TRP A 233 13.46 -7.47 25.00
N ARG A 234 12.89 -8.44 25.71
CA ARG A 234 11.43 -8.63 25.83
C ARG A 234 10.73 -7.42 26.45
N GLY A 235 11.36 -6.76 27.42
CA GLY A 235 10.84 -5.51 28.01
C GLY A 235 10.83 -4.37 27.00
N ARG A 236 11.86 -4.26 26.14
CA ARG A 236 11.88 -3.32 25.00
C ARG A 236 10.73 -3.64 24.05
N ILE A 237 10.57 -4.89 23.62
CA ILE A 237 9.48 -5.29 22.70
C ILE A 237 8.09 -5.21 23.34
N GLY A 238 7.96 -5.40 24.65
CA GLY A 238 6.69 -5.26 25.37
C GLY A 238 6.08 -3.87 25.23
N GLY A 239 6.91 -2.83 25.24
CA GLY A 239 6.48 -1.45 24.97
C GLY A 239 6.09 -1.18 23.51
N LEU A 240 6.28 -2.15 22.60
CA LEU A 240 5.98 -2.00 21.18
C LEU A 240 4.48 -2.06 20.96
N LYS A 241 3.78 -2.95 21.66
CA LYS A 241 2.32 -3.01 21.63
C LYS A 241 1.73 -1.71 22.16
N ASP A 242 2.19 -1.22 23.31
CA ASP A 242 1.61 -0.04 23.97
C ASP A 242 1.90 1.29 23.25
N ARG A 243 3.03 1.43 22.54
CA ARG A 243 3.36 2.65 21.78
C ARG A 243 2.84 2.68 20.34
N PHE A 244 2.65 1.51 19.72
CA PHE A 244 2.41 1.41 18.27
C PHE A 244 1.06 0.77 17.91
N TYR A 245 0.35 0.15 18.87
CA TYR A 245 -1.10 0.02 18.77
C TYR A 245 -1.73 1.29 19.32
N VAL A 246 -2.09 2.19 18.40
CA VAL A 246 -3.14 3.17 18.69
C VAL A 246 -4.43 2.35 18.74
N GLY A 247 -4.76 1.83 19.93
CA GLY A 247 -6.17 1.54 20.20
C GLY A 247 -6.92 2.82 19.90
N ASP A 248 -8.02 2.71 19.14
CA ASP A 248 -8.94 3.82 18.92
C ASP A 248 -9.13 4.50 20.28
N GLU A 249 -8.58 5.72 20.43
CA GLU A 249 -8.80 6.51 21.63
C GLU A 249 -10.32 6.61 21.73
N GLU A 250 -10.88 5.89 22.70
CA GLU A 250 -12.28 5.94 23.02
C GLU A 250 -12.67 7.42 23.07
N GLU A 251 -13.66 7.77 22.25
CA GLU A 251 -14.46 8.97 22.43
C GLU A 251 -14.87 9.02 23.90
N GLN A 252 -14.11 9.75 24.72
CA GLN A 252 -14.53 10.11 26.07
C GLN A 252 -15.68 11.11 25.91
N GLN A 253 -16.89 10.57 25.89
CA GLN A 253 -18.11 11.25 26.30
C GLN A 253 -18.11 11.50 27.81
#